data_AF-A0A6F8VAH8-F1
#
_entry.id   AF-A0A6F8VAH8-F1
#
_cell.length_a   1.000
_cell.length_b   1.000
_cell.length_c   1.000
_cell.angle_alpha   90.00
_cell.angle_beta   90.00
_cell.angle_gamma   90.00
#
_symmetry.space_group_name_H-M   'P 1'
#
loop_
_entity.id
_entity.type
_entity.pdbx_description
1 polymer ?
#
loop_
_entity_poly.entity_id
_entity_poly.type
_entity_poly.pdbx_seq_one_letter_code
_entity_poly.pdbx_strand_id
1 'polypeptide(L)'
;MKSILVWDIPTRLFHWLFALSFVVAYVTAEADGWAAVHVFSGLLMLGLIVCRLIWGFAGSRYARFSSFLFSPVAGFRYLLDTLQGKAERHVGHNPAGSWAIYLLLLLGIGISVSGLALLTAGEQFEDIHEVLANGALAVVVVHIVGVIAASFLHRENLPRAMLTGYKEGDESQAIRSSRPVSAIMLLALVAAFSLVYWKGWDAQTQSVTLPFLSQPLALGEHDAKGEGHDD
;
A
#
# COMPACT_ATOMS: atom_id res chain seq x y z
N MET A 1 -13.22 -23.84 -17.99
CA MET A 1 -13.20 -22.38 -17.69
C MET A 1 -12.21 -21.72 -18.63
N LYS A 2 -12.40 -20.44 -18.98
CA LYS A 2 -11.46 -19.71 -19.87
C LYS A 2 -10.66 -18.71 -19.05
N SER A 3 -9.48 -18.35 -19.54
CA SER A 3 -8.71 -17.23 -19.00
C SER A 3 -9.43 -15.92 -19.31
N ILE A 4 -9.82 -15.18 -18.28
CA ILE A 4 -10.52 -13.90 -18.35
C ILE A 4 -9.73 -12.80 -17.65
N LEU A 5 -9.83 -11.59 -18.17
CA LEU A 5 -9.22 -10.41 -17.55
C LEU A 5 -10.06 -9.96 -16.35
N VAL A 6 -9.46 -9.94 -15.16
CA VAL A 6 -10.11 -9.55 -13.89
C VAL A 6 -9.51 -8.26 -13.34
N TRP A 7 -8.18 -8.18 -13.27
CA TRP A 7 -7.51 -7.02 -12.69
C TRP A 7 -7.01 -6.08 -13.79
N ASP A 8 -7.43 -4.82 -13.75
CA ASP A 8 -6.88 -3.79 -14.63
C ASP A 8 -5.43 -3.43 -14.24
N ILE A 9 -4.67 -2.83 -15.17
CA ILE A 9 -3.26 -2.48 -14.95
C ILE A 9 -3.10 -1.49 -13.78
N PRO A 10 -3.89 -0.41 -13.65
CA PRO A 10 -3.74 0.53 -12.53
C PRO A 10 -3.87 -0.12 -11.16
N THR A 11 -4.81 -1.05 -10.98
CA THR A 11 -4.99 -1.78 -9.71
C THR A 11 -3.76 -2.63 -9.39
N ARG A 12 -3.18 -3.29 -10.40
CA ARG A 12 -1.96 -4.11 -10.24
C ARG A 12 -0.74 -3.26 -9.94
N LEU A 13 -0.56 -2.16 -10.66
CA LEU A 13 0.53 -1.21 -10.41
C LEU A 13 0.44 -0.63 -9.00
N PHE A 14 -0.74 -0.15 -8.59
CA PHE A 14 -0.94 0.33 -7.23
C PHE A 14 -0.54 -0.73 -6.20
N HIS A 15 -1.03 -1.97 -6.33
CA HIS A 15 -0.73 -3.01 -5.36
C HIS A 15 0.77 -3.27 -5.20
N TRP A 16 1.48 -3.47 -6.31
CA TRP A 16 2.90 -3.80 -6.25
C TRP A 16 3.77 -2.61 -5.86
N LEU A 17 3.42 -1.39 -6.30
CA LEU A 17 4.11 -0.18 -5.86
C LEU A 17 3.87 0.08 -4.38
N PHE A 18 2.63 -0.04 -3.90
CA PHE A 18 2.29 0.15 -2.49
C PHE A 18 2.98 -0.88 -1.60
N ALA A 19 2.95 -2.16 -1.97
CA ALA A 19 3.63 -3.21 -1.24
C ALA A 19 5.16 -3.00 -1.21
N LEU A 20 5.77 -2.62 -2.35
CA LEU A 20 7.19 -2.32 -2.41
C LEU A 20 7.56 -1.09 -1.56
N SER A 21 6.79 0.00 -1.65
CA SER A 21 7.00 1.20 -0.84
C SER A 21 6.88 0.89 0.65
N PHE A 22 5.90 0.08 1.07
CA PHE A 22 5.79 -0.34 2.46
C PHE A 22 6.99 -1.16 2.92
N VAL A 23 7.42 -2.16 2.15
CA VAL A 23 8.58 -3.00 2.50
C VAL A 23 9.85 -2.16 2.59
N VAL A 24 10.09 -1.29 1.60
CA VAL A 24 11.26 -0.40 1.62
C VAL A 24 11.20 0.51 2.84
N ALA A 25 10.08 1.20 3.07
CA ALA A 25 9.92 2.07 4.24
C ALA A 25 10.20 1.32 5.56
N TYR A 26 9.61 0.14 5.73
CA TYR A 26 9.74 -0.65 6.95
C TYR A 26 11.18 -1.10 7.19
N VAL A 27 11.87 -1.60 6.14
CA VAL A 27 13.27 -2.06 6.26
C VAL A 27 14.23 -0.89 6.48
N THR A 28 13.94 0.30 5.95
CA THR A 28 14.81 1.47 6.10
C THR A 28 14.51 2.31 7.34
N ALA A 29 13.50 1.97 8.14
CA ALA A 29 13.04 2.81 9.25
C ALA A 29 14.12 3.06 10.32
N GLU A 30 14.91 2.03 10.64
CA GLU A 30 15.95 2.08 11.68
C GLU A 30 17.37 2.06 11.10
N ALA A 31 17.51 2.17 9.77
CA ALA A 31 18.82 2.04 9.12
C ALA A 31 19.50 3.40 8.98
N ASP A 32 20.69 3.55 9.57
CA ASP A 32 21.51 4.76 9.51
C ASP A 32 21.70 5.24 8.06
N GLY A 33 21.41 6.51 7.82
CA GLY A 33 21.54 7.14 6.49
C GLY A 33 20.44 6.78 5.48
N TRP A 34 19.40 6.02 5.87
CA TRP A 34 18.28 5.66 5.00
C TRP A 34 17.00 6.47 5.25
N ALA A 35 17.03 7.47 6.14
CA ALA A 35 15.88 8.33 6.44
C ALA A 35 15.25 8.95 5.17
N ALA A 36 16.08 9.38 4.22
CA ALA A 36 15.61 9.90 2.93
C ALA A 36 14.77 8.88 2.14
N VAL A 37 15.16 7.60 2.17
CA VAL A 37 14.46 6.52 1.46
C VAL A 37 13.21 6.10 2.23
N HIS A 38 13.26 6.05 3.56
CA HIS A 38 12.11 5.79 4.42
C HIS A 38 11.00 6.82 4.17
N VAL A 39 11.33 8.11 4.28
CA VAL A 39 10.39 9.22 4.12
C VAL A 39 9.86 9.30 2.68
N PHE A 40 10.74 9.12 1.68
CA PHE A 40 10.31 9.02 0.28
C PHE A 40 9.24 7.94 0.09
N SER A 41 9.48 6.76 0.65
CA SER A 41 8.60 5.60 0.50
C SER A 41 7.26 5.82 1.21
N GLY A 42 7.27 6.43 2.40
CA GLY A 42 6.06 6.81 3.13
C GLY A 42 5.21 7.87 2.43
N LEU A 43 5.84 8.90 1.84
CA LEU A 43 5.14 9.92 1.04
C LEU A 43 4.63 9.36 -0.29
N LEU A 44 5.39 8.48 -0.94
CA LEU A 44 4.96 7.78 -2.15
C LEU A 44 3.74 6.89 -1.86
N MET A 45 3.73 6.16 -0.73
CA MET A 45 2.55 5.41 -0.27
C MET A 45 1.32 6.31 -0.15
N LEU A 46 1.46 7.50 0.47
CA LEU A 46 0.35 8.44 0.61
C LEU A 46 -0.22 8.85 -0.75
N GLY A 47 0.64 9.23 -1.69
CA GLY A 47 0.23 9.59 -3.05
C GLY A 47 -0.45 8.43 -3.80
N LEU A 48 0.08 7.21 -3.65
CA LEU A 48 -0.51 5.99 -4.21
C LEU A 48 -1.89 5.71 -3.61
N ILE A 49 -2.08 5.88 -2.30
CA ILE A 49 -3.38 5.72 -1.63
C ILE A 49 -4.39 6.70 -2.22
N VAL A 50 -4.04 7.98 -2.39
CA VAL A 50 -4.93 8.97 -3.00
C VAL A 50 -5.35 8.51 -4.40
N CYS A 51 -4.41 8.08 -5.23
CA CYS A 51 -4.70 7.52 -6.55
C CYS A 51 -5.64 6.31 -6.47
N ARG A 52 -5.43 5.42 -5.48
CA ARG A 52 -6.26 4.22 -5.28
C ARG A 52 -7.67 4.55 -4.85
N LEU A 53 -7.85 5.53 -3.96
CA LEU A 53 -9.16 5.99 -3.52
C LEU A 53 -9.95 6.53 -4.71
N ILE A 54 -9.36 7.39 -5.53
CA ILE A 54 -9.96 7.89 -6.78
C ILE A 54 -10.32 6.73 -7.71
N TRP A 55 -9.38 5.81 -7.94
CA TRP A 55 -9.61 4.62 -8.78
C TRP A 55 -10.68 3.68 -8.21
N GLY A 56 -10.89 3.68 -6.89
CA GLY A 56 -11.92 2.90 -6.20
C GLY A 56 -13.35 3.38 -6.47
N PHE A 57 -13.53 4.55 -7.07
CA PHE A 57 -14.83 5.02 -7.54
C PHE A 57 -14.95 4.96 -9.07
N ALA A 58 -13.88 5.27 -9.81
CA ALA A 58 -13.92 5.41 -11.28
C ALA A 58 -13.34 4.20 -12.08
N GLY A 59 -12.74 3.23 -11.39
CA GLY A 59 -12.00 2.12 -12.00
C GLY A 59 -12.85 1.08 -12.73
N SER A 60 -12.22 -0.04 -13.10
CA SER A 60 -12.92 -1.19 -13.68
C SER A 60 -13.89 -1.86 -12.68
N ARG A 61 -14.60 -2.91 -13.11
CA ARG A 61 -15.60 -3.63 -12.30
C ARG A 61 -15.06 -3.99 -10.92
N TYR A 62 -13.92 -4.68 -10.85
CA TYR A 62 -13.36 -5.21 -9.60
C TYR A 62 -12.47 -4.20 -8.85
N ALA A 63 -12.11 -3.08 -9.48
CA ALA A 63 -11.37 -2.01 -8.82
C ALA A 63 -12.27 -1.17 -7.90
N ARG A 64 -13.57 -1.10 -8.20
CA ARG A 64 -14.53 -0.24 -7.49
C ARG A 64 -14.89 -0.81 -6.13
N PHE A 65 -14.89 0.04 -5.09
CA PHE A 65 -15.21 -0.38 -3.72
C PHE A 65 -16.58 -1.04 -3.61
N SER A 66 -17.56 -0.56 -4.38
CA SER A 66 -18.92 -1.15 -4.42
C SER A 66 -18.97 -2.60 -4.89
N SER A 67 -17.95 -3.09 -5.60
CA SER A 67 -17.90 -4.47 -6.09
C SER A 67 -17.46 -5.49 -5.03
N PHE A 68 -17.01 -5.03 -3.87
CA PHE A 68 -16.44 -5.89 -2.83
C PHE A 68 -16.81 -5.46 -1.41
N LEU A 69 -17.98 -4.82 -1.27
CA LEU A 69 -18.60 -4.50 0.02
C LEU A 69 -19.16 -5.77 0.66
N PHE A 70 -18.40 -6.36 1.57
CA PHE A 70 -18.84 -7.48 2.41
C PHE A 70 -18.98 -7.02 3.86
N SER A 71 -19.88 -7.65 4.61
CA SER A 71 -19.97 -7.39 6.05
C SER A 71 -18.71 -7.85 6.80
N PRO A 72 -18.35 -7.25 7.94
CA PRO A 72 -17.21 -7.70 8.76
C PRO A 72 -17.31 -9.18 9.13
N VAL A 73 -18.53 -9.62 9.46
CA VAL A 73 -18.84 -11.02 9.80
C VAL A 73 -18.56 -11.96 8.64
N ALA A 74 -18.88 -11.56 7.40
CA ALA A 74 -18.56 -12.35 6.22
C ALA A 74 -17.04 -12.48 5.99
N GLY A 75 -16.27 -11.41 6.26
CA GLY A 75 -14.81 -11.45 6.21
C GLY A 75 -14.22 -12.46 7.19
N PHE A 76 -14.63 -12.39 8.46
CA PHE A 76 -14.16 -13.31 9.50
C PHE A 76 -14.59 -14.75 9.23
N ARG A 77 -15.85 -14.97 8.84
CA ARG A 77 -16.35 -16.29 8.48
C ARG A 77 -15.58 -16.88 7.30
N TYR A 78 -15.31 -16.08 6.26
CA TYR A 78 -14.54 -16.53 5.11
C TYR A 78 -13.11 -16.95 5.51
N LEU A 79 -12.47 -16.22 6.42
CA LEU A 79 -11.16 -16.60 6.96
C LEU A 79 -11.21 -17.96 7.65
N LEU A 80 -12.20 -18.20 8.51
CA LEU A 80 -12.41 -19.50 9.16
C LEU A 80 -12.71 -20.61 8.15
N ASP A 81 -13.58 -20.36 7.18
CA ASP A 81 -13.92 -21.31 6.12
C ASP A 81 -12.70 -21.63 5.26
N THR A 82 -11.78 -20.68 5.06
CA THR A 82 -10.52 -20.90 4.35
C THR A 82 -9.63 -21.87 5.11
N LEU A 83 -9.50 -21.70 6.43
CA LEU A 83 -8.74 -22.60 7.30
C LEU A 83 -9.36 -24.00 7.37
N GLN A 84 -10.69 -24.11 7.22
CA GLN A 84 -11.40 -25.39 7.16
C GLN A 84 -11.43 -26.02 5.77
N GLY A 85 -10.88 -25.37 4.74
CA GLY A 85 -10.93 -25.84 3.36
C GLY A 85 -12.34 -25.80 2.73
N LYS A 86 -13.24 -24.98 3.27
CA LYS A 86 -14.64 -24.84 2.83
C LYS A 86 -14.95 -23.50 2.16
N ALA A 87 -13.97 -22.59 2.09
CA ALA A 87 -14.19 -21.27 1.54
C ALA A 87 -14.69 -21.32 0.09
N GLU A 88 -15.64 -20.45 -0.23
CA GLU A 88 -16.17 -20.34 -1.58
C GLU A 88 -15.20 -19.59 -2.50
N ARG A 89 -15.12 -20.04 -3.74
CA ARG A 89 -14.27 -19.41 -4.75
C ARG A 89 -14.91 -18.13 -5.28
N HIS A 90 -14.15 -17.03 -5.24
CA HIS A 90 -14.56 -15.72 -5.79
C HIS A 90 -13.67 -15.31 -6.97
N VAL A 91 -14.29 -14.79 -8.05
CA VAL A 91 -13.54 -14.32 -9.24
C VAL A 91 -12.83 -13.00 -8.96
N GLY A 92 -13.54 -12.03 -8.37
CA GLY A 92 -12.96 -10.76 -7.91
C GLY A 92 -12.33 -10.89 -6.53
N HIS A 93 -12.63 -9.94 -5.64
CA HIS A 93 -12.25 -10.01 -4.24
C HIS A 93 -13.17 -10.98 -3.48
N ASN A 94 -12.58 -11.74 -2.56
CA ASN A 94 -13.32 -12.51 -1.57
C ASN A 94 -13.51 -11.68 -0.28
N PRO A 95 -14.43 -12.07 0.62
CA PRO A 95 -14.72 -11.29 1.82
C PRO A 95 -13.50 -10.97 2.70
N ALA A 96 -12.63 -11.94 2.97
CA ALA A 96 -11.44 -11.71 3.80
C ALA A 96 -10.43 -10.76 3.12
N GLY A 97 -10.19 -10.94 1.82
CA GLY A 97 -9.33 -10.10 1.01
C GLY A 97 -9.84 -8.66 0.89
N SER A 98 -11.16 -8.47 0.80
CA SER A 98 -11.78 -7.14 0.84
C SER A 98 -11.46 -6.39 2.15
N TRP A 99 -11.60 -7.08 3.29
CA TRP A 99 -11.27 -6.49 4.59
C TRP A 99 -9.78 -6.22 4.75
N ALA A 100 -8.91 -7.08 4.23
CA ALA A 100 -7.47 -6.79 4.17
C ALA A 100 -7.18 -5.49 3.39
N ILE A 101 -7.85 -5.26 2.25
CA ILE A 101 -7.71 -4.00 1.49
C ILE A 101 -8.13 -2.80 2.32
N TYR A 102 -9.29 -2.84 2.98
CA TYR A 102 -9.76 -1.71 3.79
C TYR A 102 -8.85 -1.43 4.99
N LEU A 103 -8.41 -2.47 5.69
CA LEU A 103 -7.49 -2.34 6.82
C LEU A 103 -6.14 -1.76 6.38
N LEU A 104 -5.55 -2.28 5.30
CA LEU A 104 -4.26 -1.79 4.80
C LEU A 104 -4.34 -0.36 4.23
N LEU A 105 -5.47 0.02 3.63
CA LEU A 105 -5.69 1.42 3.24
C LEU A 105 -5.82 2.34 4.45
N LEU A 106 -6.60 1.94 5.47
CA LEU A 106 -6.78 2.73 6.68
C LEU A 106 -5.47 2.88 7.47
N LEU A 107 -4.76 1.77 7.69
CA LEU A 107 -3.46 1.76 8.35
C LEU A 107 -2.43 2.54 7.52
N GLY A 108 -2.40 2.36 6.21
CA GLY A 108 -1.53 3.13 5.31
C GLY A 108 -1.76 4.63 5.40
N ILE A 109 -3.02 5.08 5.46
CA ILE A 109 -3.34 6.50 5.71
C ILE A 109 -2.82 6.93 7.09
N GLY A 110 -3.08 6.13 8.12
CA GLY A 110 -2.61 6.42 9.48
C GLY A 110 -1.09 6.53 9.58
N ILE A 111 -0.34 5.60 8.99
CA ILE A 111 1.13 5.60 8.92
C ILE A 111 1.63 6.85 8.19
N SER A 112 1.10 7.14 7.00
CA SER A 112 1.54 8.31 6.24
C SER A 112 1.22 9.64 6.94
N VAL A 113 0.06 9.75 7.60
CA VAL A 113 -0.33 10.96 8.33
C VAL A 113 0.49 11.13 9.61
N SER A 114 0.66 10.05 10.40
CA SER A 114 1.50 10.08 11.61
C SER A 114 2.97 10.35 11.27
N GLY A 115 3.50 9.81 10.17
CA GLY A 115 4.87 10.06 9.72
C GLY A 115 5.07 11.51 9.26
N LEU A 116 4.09 12.09 8.57
CA LEU A 116 4.12 13.52 8.24
C LEU A 116 4.01 14.40 9.50
N ALA A 117 3.19 14.00 10.46
CA ALA A 117 3.06 14.68 11.74
C ALA A 117 4.35 14.59 12.56
N LEU A 118 5.04 13.45 12.56
CA LEU A 118 6.37 13.30 13.18
C LEU A 118 7.36 14.33 12.60
N LEU A 119 7.41 14.46 11.27
CA LEU A 119 8.31 15.39 10.57
C LEU A 119 7.97 16.88 10.78
N THR A 120 6.74 17.22 11.14
CA THR A 120 6.26 18.62 11.15
C THR A 120 5.80 19.12 12.51
N ALA A 121 5.43 18.21 13.42
CA ALA A 121 4.85 18.48 14.72
C ALA A 121 5.57 17.75 15.87
N GLY A 122 6.60 16.95 15.58
CA GLY A 122 7.56 16.44 16.56
C GLY A 122 7.35 14.99 17.01
N GLU A 123 8.25 14.53 17.88
CA GLU A 123 8.45 13.14 18.33
C GLU A 123 7.23 12.47 19.00
N GLN A 124 6.27 13.25 19.52
CA GLN A 124 5.03 12.72 20.12
C GLN A 124 4.18 11.83 19.20
N PHE A 125 4.44 11.84 17.89
CA PHE A 125 3.77 10.98 16.90
C PHE A 125 4.52 9.67 16.59
N GLU A 126 5.73 9.49 17.13
CA GLU A 126 6.59 8.32 16.90
C GLU A 126 5.90 7.02 17.34
N ASP A 127 5.47 6.92 18.59
CA ASP A 127 4.77 5.73 19.12
C ASP A 127 3.55 5.36 18.27
N ILE A 128 2.78 6.35 17.84
CA ILE A 128 1.59 6.14 17.00
C ILE A 128 2.02 5.61 15.62
N HIS A 129 3.05 6.19 15.03
CA HIS A 129 3.59 5.76 13.75
C HIS A 129 4.07 4.32 13.79
N GLU A 130 4.84 3.97 14.83
CA GLU A 130 5.40 2.63 15.03
C GLU A 130 4.30 1.58 15.26
N VAL A 131 3.34 1.87 16.14
CA VAL A 131 2.20 0.97 16.41
C VAL A 131 1.39 0.71 15.14
N LEU A 132 1.14 1.75 14.33
CA LEU A 132 0.43 1.61 13.06
C LEU A 132 1.23 0.81 12.03
N ALA A 133 2.55 1.04 11.93
CA ALA A 133 3.44 0.30 11.03
C ALA A 133 3.50 -1.19 11.38
N ASN A 134 3.67 -1.51 12.66
CA ASN A 134 3.68 -2.90 13.15
C ASN A 134 2.30 -3.57 13.01
N GLY A 135 1.21 -2.82 13.24
CA GLY A 135 -0.14 -3.28 12.94
C GLY A 135 -0.36 -3.60 11.46
N ALA A 136 0.14 -2.75 10.55
CA ALA A 136 0.09 -3.00 9.12
C ALA A 136 0.91 -4.23 8.73
N LEU A 137 2.11 -4.41 9.29
CA LEU A 137 2.92 -5.61 9.07
C LEU A 137 2.16 -6.89 9.47
N ALA A 138 1.50 -6.89 10.63
CA ALA A 138 0.69 -8.03 11.06
C ALA A 138 -0.42 -8.36 10.05
N VAL A 139 -1.12 -7.33 9.54
CA VAL A 139 -2.16 -7.52 8.49
C VAL A 139 -1.55 -8.02 7.19
N VAL A 140 -0.37 -7.52 6.78
CA VAL A 140 0.35 -8.01 5.59
C VAL A 140 0.69 -9.49 5.72
N VAL A 141 1.18 -9.93 6.88
CA VAL A 141 1.49 -11.36 7.13
C VAL A 141 0.23 -12.20 7.01
N VAL A 142 -0.87 -11.81 7.68
CA VAL A 142 -2.16 -12.50 7.58
C VAL A 142 -2.67 -12.54 6.14
N HIS A 143 -2.52 -11.44 5.40
CA HIS A 143 -2.90 -11.35 3.99
C HIS A 143 -2.12 -12.35 3.13
N ILE A 144 -0.79 -12.41 3.27
CA ILE A 144 0.06 -13.33 2.51
C ILE A 144 -0.31 -14.79 2.83
N VAL A 145 -0.48 -15.13 4.11
CA VAL A 145 -0.93 -16.47 4.52
C VAL A 145 -2.29 -16.82 3.90
N GLY A 146 -3.24 -15.88 3.93
CA GLY A 146 -4.55 -16.07 3.30
C GLY A 146 -4.47 -16.26 1.79
N VAL A 147 -3.61 -15.51 1.10
CA VAL A 147 -3.35 -15.66 -0.34
C VAL A 147 -2.76 -17.04 -0.65
N ILE A 148 -1.80 -17.51 0.15
CA ILE A 148 -1.19 -18.84 -0.01
C ILE A 148 -2.25 -19.93 0.21
N ALA A 149 -3.00 -19.87 1.32
CA ALA A 149 -4.04 -20.84 1.66
C ALA A 149 -5.14 -20.91 0.58
N ALA A 150 -5.64 -19.76 0.14
CA ALA A 150 -6.64 -19.68 -0.93
C ALA A 150 -6.09 -20.15 -2.29
N SER A 151 -4.81 -19.91 -2.57
CA SER A 151 -4.17 -20.38 -3.80
C SER A 151 -4.13 -21.91 -3.86
N PHE A 152 -3.78 -22.57 -2.75
CA PHE A 152 -3.82 -24.03 -2.65
C PHE A 152 -5.25 -24.58 -2.68
N LEU A 153 -6.16 -23.99 -1.89
CA LEU A 153 -7.54 -24.44 -1.78
C LEU A 153 -8.27 -24.39 -3.12
N HIS A 154 -8.08 -23.31 -3.88
CA HIS A 154 -8.74 -23.12 -5.16
C HIS A 154 -7.92 -23.61 -6.35
N ARG A 155 -6.70 -24.11 -6.12
CA ARG A 155 -5.73 -24.51 -7.16
C ARG A 155 -5.49 -23.39 -8.18
N GLU A 156 -5.47 -22.15 -7.69
CA GLU A 156 -5.25 -20.95 -8.50
C GLU A 156 -4.03 -20.19 -7.99
N ASN A 157 -3.14 -19.78 -8.89
CA ASN A 157 -2.00 -18.97 -8.50
C ASN A 157 -2.44 -17.49 -8.39
N LEU A 158 -2.90 -17.08 -7.21
CA LEU A 158 -3.37 -15.71 -6.95
C LEU A 158 -2.27 -14.65 -7.13
N PRO A 159 -1.01 -14.86 -6.69
CA PRO A 159 0.08 -13.92 -6.97
C PRO A 159 0.30 -13.72 -8.47
N ARG A 160 0.30 -14.80 -9.27
CA ARG A 160 0.41 -14.72 -10.73
C ARG A 160 -0.77 -13.98 -11.33
N ALA A 161 -1.99 -14.21 -10.85
CA ALA A 161 -3.17 -13.47 -11.29
C ALA A 161 -3.03 -11.98 -11.00
N MET A 162 -2.39 -11.58 -9.90
CA MET A 162 -2.13 -10.18 -9.57
C MET A 162 -1.01 -9.55 -10.41
N LEU A 163 -0.16 -10.36 -11.03
CA LEU A 163 0.85 -9.87 -11.99
C LEU A 163 0.26 -9.74 -13.41
N THR A 164 -0.39 -10.81 -13.89
CA THR A 164 -0.90 -10.88 -15.27
C THR A 164 -2.24 -10.15 -15.43
N GLY A 165 -3.06 -10.13 -14.38
CA GLY A 165 -4.43 -9.65 -14.37
C GLY A 165 -5.48 -10.68 -14.77
N TYR A 166 -5.08 -11.91 -15.08
CA TYR A 166 -5.97 -12.95 -15.58
C TYR A 166 -6.28 -14.01 -14.53
N LYS A 167 -7.54 -14.48 -14.53
CA LYS A 167 -8.02 -15.63 -13.75
C LYS A 167 -8.88 -16.53 -14.62
N GLU A 168 -9.16 -17.73 -14.17
CA GLU A 168 -10.13 -18.59 -14.83
C GLU A 168 -11.57 -18.16 -14.49
N GLY A 169 -12.49 -18.18 -15.45
CA GLY A 169 -13.88 -17.81 -15.17
C GLY A 169 -14.76 -17.82 -16.41
N ASP A 170 -15.97 -17.30 -16.22
CA ASP A 170 -16.95 -17.07 -17.29
C ASP A 170 -16.67 -15.74 -18.01
N GLU A 171 -16.85 -15.69 -19.33
CA GLU A 171 -16.58 -14.47 -20.12
C GLU A 171 -17.44 -13.27 -19.68
N SER A 172 -18.65 -13.50 -19.16
CA SER A 172 -19.52 -12.45 -18.62
C SER A 172 -18.92 -11.73 -17.40
N GLN A 173 -17.97 -12.38 -16.71
CA GLN A 173 -17.30 -11.85 -15.53
C GLN A 173 -16.04 -11.05 -15.88
N ALA A 174 -15.58 -11.07 -17.14
CA ALA A 174 -14.41 -10.34 -17.58
C ALA A 174 -14.62 -8.81 -17.55
N ILE A 175 -13.56 -8.06 -17.27
CA ILE A 175 -13.58 -6.60 -17.46
C ILE A 175 -13.35 -6.27 -18.94
N ARG A 176 -13.94 -5.17 -19.41
CA ARG A 176 -13.87 -4.77 -20.83
C ARG A 176 -12.49 -4.26 -21.29
N SER A 177 -11.67 -3.75 -20.36
CA SER A 177 -10.38 -3.14 -20.69
C SER A 177 -9.45 -3.13 -19.48
N SER A 178 -8.15 -3.31 -19.74
CA SER A 178 -7.08 -3.20 -18.75
C SER A 178 -6.71 -1.76 -18.36
N ARG A 179 -7.36 -0.74 -18.96
CA ARG A 179 -7.16 0.69 -18.68
C ARG A 179 -5.69 1.16 -18.79
N PRO A 180 -5.00 0.96 -19.93
CA PRO A 180 -3.58 1.27 -20.08
C PRO A 180 -3.25 2.77 -19.98
N VAL A 181 -4.12 3.66 -20.45
CA VAL A 181 -3.89 5.13 -20.36
C VAL A 181 -3.80 5.57 -18.90
N SER A 182 -4.72 5.11 -18.05
CA SER A 182 -4.70 5.40 -16.61
C SER A 182 -3.46 4.81 -15.92
N ALA A 183 -2.93 3.70 -16.42
CA ALA A 183 -1.69 3.13 -15.91
C ALA A 183 -0.47 3.99 -16.26
N ILE A 184 -0.41 4.51 -17.50
CA ILE A 184 0.63 5.45 -17.91
C ILE A 184 0.55 6.73 -17.08
N MET A 185 -0.65 7.25 -16.82
CA MET A 185 -0.84 8.41 -15.95
C MET A 185 -0.33 8.16 -14.53
N LEU A 186 -0.65 7.00 -13.93
CA LEU A 186 -0.14 6.63 -12.62
C LEU A 186 1.39 6.56 -12.59
N LEU A 187 2.01 5.91 -13.59
CA LEU A 187 3.47 5.84 -13.69
C LEU A 187 4.11 7.22 -13.87
N ALA A 188 3.49 8.10 -14.67
CA ALA A 188 3.94 9.47 -14.85
C ALA A 188 3.88 10.26 -13.54
N LEU A 189 2.82 10.10 -12.73
CA LEU A 189 2.70 10.72 -11.41
C LEU A 189 3.77 10.22 -10.44
N VAL A 190 4.00 8.90 -10.41
CA VAL A 190 5.06 8.30 -9.57
C VAL A 190 6.44 8.80 -9.99
N ALA A 191 6.73 8.83 -11.28
CA ALA A 191 7.99 9.33 -11.81
C ALA A 191 8.17 10.84 -11.53
N ALA A 192 7.15 11.65 -11.75
CA ALA A 192 7.19 13.08 -11.45
C ALA A 192 7.43 13.35 -9.96
N PHE A 193 6.71 12.66 -9.07
CA PHE A 193 6.93 12.77 -7.63
C PHE A 193 8.36 12.37 -7.24
N SER A 194 8.86 11.27 -7.80
CA SER A 194 10.22 10.78 -7.55
C SER A 194 11.27 11.81 -7.97
N LEU A 195 11.12 12.38 -9.17
CA LEU A 195 12.02 13.44 -9.66
C LEU A 195 11.97 14.69 -8.77
N VAL A 196 10.78 15.11 -8.35
CA VAL A 196 10.61 16.27 -7.46
C VAL A 196 11.28 16.03 -6.11
N TYR A 197 11.05 14.86 -5.51
CA TYR A 197 11.64 14.51 -4.21
C TYR A 197 13.16 14.48 -4.27
N TRP A 198 13.73 13.71 -5.22
CA TRP A 198 15.18 13.54 -5.30
C TRP A 198 15.93 14.76 -5.82
N LYS A 199 15.28 15.64 -6.58
CA LYS A 199 15.84 16.95 -6.93
C LYS A 199 15.85 17.90 -5.73
N GLY A 200 14.89 17.77 -4.83
CA GLY A 200 14.78 18.56 -3.61
C GLY A 200 15.60 18.05 -2.43
N TRP A 201 16.20 16.86 -2.55
CA TRP A 201 17.02 16.24 -1.51
C TRP A 201 18.40 16.90 -1.41
N ASP A 202 18.76 17.28 -0.19
CA ASP A 202 20.09 17.78 0.16
C ASP A 202 20.74 16.88 1.21
N ALA A 203 21.80 16.19 0.80
CA ALA A 203 22.54 15.26 1.65
C ALA A 203 23.33 15.94 2.77
N GLN A 204 23.72 17.21 2.62
CA GLN A 204 24.48 17.93 3.66
C GLN A 204 23.58 18.33 4.83
N THR A 205 22.37 18.77 4.52
CA THR A 205 21.40 19.22 5.53
C THR A 205 20.42 18.13 5.97
N GLN A 206 20.51 16.93 5.38
CA GLN A 206 19.57 15.82 5.58
C GLN A 206 18.12 16.27 5.46
N SER A 207 17.83 17.12 4.47
CA SER A 207 16.51 17.72 4.30
C SER A 207 15.99 17.58 2.87
N VAL A 208 14.67 17.58 2.72
CA VAL A 208 14.02 17.59 1.41
C VAL A 208 13.14 18.82 1.24
N THR A 209 13.40 19.59 0.19
CA THR A 209 12.60 20.75 -0.20
C THR A 209 11.58 20.34 -1.25
N LEU A 210 10.29 20.38 -0.90
CA LEU A 210 9.19 20.05 -1.80
C LEU A 210 8.46 21.33 -2.22
N PRO A 211 8.12 21.50 -3.52
CA PRO A 211 7.56 22.76 -4.05
C PRO A 211 6.17 23.11 -3.50
N PHE A 212 5.51 22.16 -2.83
CA PHE A 212 4.19 22.31 -2.22
C PHE A 212 4.25 22.46 -0.70
N LEU A 213 5.44 22.43 -0.09
CA LEU A 213 5.66 22.74 1.32
C LEU A 213 6.36 24.09 1.44
N SER A 214 6.01 24.85 2.47
CA SER A 214 6.63 26.14 2.75
C SER A 214 7.98 26.02 3.46
N GLN A 215 8.21 24.90 4.15
CA GLN A 215 9.44 24.60 4.89
C GLN A 215 10.02 23.27 4.40
N PRO A 216 11.37 23.14 4.33
CA PRO A 216 12.01 21.86 4.10
C PRO A 216 11.66 20.85 5.20
N LEU A 217 11.53 19.58 4.83
CA LEU A 217 11.39 18.50 5.82
C LEU A 217 12.79 18.07 6.25
N ALA A 218 13.13 18.30 7.52
CA ALA A 218 14.36 17.79 8.13
C ALA A 218 14.17 16.29 8.46
N LEU A 219 15.07 15.45 7.99
CA LEU A 219 14.99 13.98 8.12
C LEU A 219 16.07 13.40 9.04
N GLY A 220 17.07 14.21 9.40
CA GLY A 220 18.14 13.81 10.32
C GLY A 220 17.65 13.75 11.76
N GLU A 221 18.33 12.95 12.58
CA GLU A 221 18.14 12.97 14.02
C GLU A 221 18.34 14.41 14.50
N HIS A 222 17.40 14.89 15.29
CA HIS A 222 17.68 16.00 16.19
C HIS A 222 18.73 15.50 17.19
N ASP A 223 20.00 15.56 16.81
CA ASP A 223 21.14 15.61 17.73
C ASP A 223 21.08 16.94 18.50
N ALA A 224 20.02 17.06 19.30
CA ALA A 224 19.94 17.93 20.45
C ALA A 224 19.98 17.05 21.71
N LYS A 225 20.77 15.97 21.71
CA LYS A 225 21.31 15.44 22.95
C LYS A 225 22.33 16.44 23.44
N GLY A 226 21.88 17.29 24.38
CA GLY A 226 22.65 18.38 24.94
C GLY A 226 24.05 17.94 25.35
N GLU A 227 25.04 18.64 24.79
CA GLU A 227 26.28 18.92 25.50
C GLU A 227 25.90 19.68 26.77
N GLY A 228 25.71 18.93 27.85
CA GLY A 228 25.15 19.43 29.11
C GLY A 228 25.53 18.55 30.29
N HIS A 229 26.70 17.91 30.25
CA HIS A 229 27.40 17.48 31.45
C HIS A 229 28.85 17.22 31.07
N ASP A 230 29.71 18.19 31.33
CA ASP A 230 31.04 17.96 31.88
C ASP A 230 31.55 19.31 32.43
N ASP A 231 31.85 19.29 33.73
CA ASP A 231 32.52 20.26 34.61
C ASP A 231 31.66 21.04 35.62
#